data_AF-A0A429STY6-F1
#
_entry.id   AF-A0A429STY6-F1
#
_cell.length_a   1.000
_cell.length_b   1.000
_cell.length_c   1.000
_cell.angle_alpha   90.00
_cell.angle_beta   90.00
_cell.angle_gamma   90.00
#
_symmetry.space_group_name_H-M   'P 1'
#
loop_
_entity.id
_entity.type
_entity.pdbx_description
1 polymer ?
#
loop_
_entity_poly.entity_id
_entity_poly.type
_entity_poly.pdbx_seq_one_letter_code
_entity_poly.pdbx_strand_id
1 'polypeptide(L)'
;MGTYTYQPVHAGLVCDPESDGGQVVSLVLYPGPEREGAPTAVSTGVSRLADGSYAFALPDGLPDGRYWGVASFIPAQGAPPVTDRTVRLDLPTGGGLLVSPEQVADELGVPLPLTAAQREAFRTDIAKAQADVSGYLGRPIIPRPERLRSVLPLFGYALSDARAWPAASYDDITTVLSYAPAADGRYDVRLLIGLHAAQEEPIVRYVLAHAAETIRNKPGANSERRVTSVSAEGQSISYDTAPVAGQAGALPALDSLAGYKKRLYRPIVGAPAVAWPYGRGRRYSRW
;
A
#
# COMPACT_ATOMS: atom_id res chain seq x y z
N MET A 1 0.46 17.14 -11.69
CA MET A 1 1.04 15.96 -12.34
C MET A 1 1.07 14.79 -11.37
N GLY A 2 0.22 13.79 -11.60
CA GLY A 2 0.22 12.55 -10.80
C GLY A 2 1.39 11.64 -11.19
N THR A 3 1.78 10.73 -10.29
CA THR A 3 2.78 9.70 -10.60
C THR A 3 2.21 8.32 -10.32
N TYR A 4 2.56 7.35 -11.17
CA TYR A 4 2.28 5.93 -10.96
C TYR A 4 3.58 5.17 -10.78
N THR A 5 3.74 4.51 -9.63
CA THR A 5 4.89 3.64 -9.37
C THR A 5 4.63 2.27 -10.00
N TYR A 6 5.60 1.79 -10.76
CA TYR A 6 5.57 0.54 -11.50
C TYR A 6 6.77 -0.33 -11.12
N GLN A 7 6.51 -1.62 -10.97
CA GLN A 7 7.51 -2.64 -10.72
C GLN A 7 7.44 -3.66 -11.86
N PRO A 8 8.46 -3.74 -12.74
CA PRO A 8 8.47 -4.67 -13.84
C PRO A 8 8.46 -6.12 -13.35
N VAL A 9 7.55 -6.93 -13.91
CA VAL A 9 7.51 -8.38 -13.68
C VAL A 9 7.70 -9.09 -15.01
N HIS A 10 8.71 -9.95 -15.09
CA HIS A 10 9.00 -10.77 -16.25
C HIS A 10 9.11 -12.23 -15.85
N ALA A 11 8.43 -13.12 -16.58
CA ALA A 11 8.40 -14.56 -16.29
C ALA A 11 8.00 -14.90 -14.83
N GLY A 12 7.12 -14.10 -14.22
CA GLY A 12 6.66 -14.29 -12.85
C GLY A 12 7.63 -13.80 -11.77
N LEU A 13 8.73 -13.14 -12.16
CA LEU A 13 9.71 -12.58 -11.25
C LEU A 13 9.76 -11.06 -11.40
N VAL A 14 9.89 -10.37 -10.27
CA VAL A 14 10.26 -8.95 -10.27
C VAL A 14 11.65 -8.82 -10.90
N CYS A 15 11.81 -7.90 -11.84
CA CYS A 15 13.10 -7.60 -12.45
C CYS A 15 13.44 -6.11 -12.39
N ASP A 16 14.72 -5.80 -12.53
CA ASP A 16 15.25 -4.44 -12.62
C ASP A 16 15.90 -4.21 -13.98
N PRO A 17 15.11 -3.83 -15.02
CA PRO A 17 15.60 -3.67 -16.37
C PRO A 17 16.89 -2.88 -16.52
N GLU A 18 17.04 -1.77 -15.78
CA GLU A 18 18.18 -0.87 -15.95
C GLU A 18 19.49 -1.50 -15.46
N SER A 19 19.44 -2.33 -14.41
CA SER A 19 20.61 -3.05 -13.90
C SER A 19 21.14 -4.09 -14.89
N ASP A 20 20.26 -4.68 -15.70
CA ASP A 20 20.60 -5.67 -16.73
C ASP A 20 20.78 -5.06 -18.14
N GLY A 21 20.90 -3.73 -18.24
CA GLY A 21 21.09 -3.00 -19.51
C GLY A 21 19.83 -2.94 -20.40
N GLY A 22 18.67 -3.25 -19.83
CA GLY A 22 17.34 -2.99 -20.38
C GLY A 22 16.79 -1.62 -19.96
N GLN A 23 15.48 -1.41 -20.16
CA GLN A 23 14.82 -0.16 -19.80
C GLN A 23 13.29 -0.29 -19.71
N VAL A 24 12.65 0.56 -18.92
CA VAL A 24 11.19 0.75 -18.92
C VAL A 24 10.85 1.88 -19.89
N VAL A 25 9.90 1.64 -20.80
CA VAL A 25 9.70 2.48 -21.99
C VAL A 25 8.45 3.35 -21.89
N SER A 26 7.30 2.75 -21.63
CA SER A 26 6.03 3.49 -21.68
C SER A 26 4.92 2.83 -20.86
N LEU A 27 3.91 3.65 -20.53
CA LEU A 27 2.64 3.23 -19.96
C LEU A 27 1.51 3.78 -20.82
N VAL A 28 0.66 2.91 -21.34
CA VAL A 28 -0.54 3.28 -22.09
C VAL A 28 -1.76 2.96 -21.23
N LEU A 29 -2.69 3.91 -21.11
CA LEU A 29 -3.90 3.79 -20.28
C LEU A 29 -5.15 3.71 -21.15
N TYR A 30 -6.03 2.77 -20.81
CA TYR A 30 -7.32 2.53 -21.46
C TYR A 30 -8.47 2.66 -20.46
N PRO A 31 -9.67 3.05 -20.92
CA PRO A 31 -10.84 3.23 -20.05
C PRO A 31 -11.55 1.91 -19.70
N GLY A 32 -11.17 0.79 -20.33
CA GLY A 32 -11.81 -0.50 -20.13
C GLY A 32 -10.83 -1.67 -20.14
N PRO A 33 -11.22 -2.82 -19.56
CA PRO A 33 -10.37 -4.00 -19.42
C PRO A 33 -9.92 -4.58 -20.75
N GLU A 34 -10.68 -4.41 -21.82
CA GLU A 34 -10.29 -4.97 -23.13
C GLU A 34 -9.10 -4.25 -23.76
N ARG A 35 -8.81 -3.01 -23.30
CA ARG A 35 -7.67 -2.21 -23.80
C ARG A 35 -7.72 -2.01 -25.31
N GLU A 36 -8.93 -1.85 -25.83
CA GLU A 36 -9.19 -1.63 -27.25
C GLU A 36 -9.50 -0.15 -27.53
N GLY A 37 -9.33 0.26 -28.78
CA GLY A 37 -9.61 1.62 -29.24
C GLY A 37 -8.51 2.62 -28.93
N ALA A 38 -8.86 3.90 -28.97
CA ALA A 38 -7.93 4.99 -28.71
C ALA A 38 -7.54 5.03 -27.22
N PRO A 39 -6.24 5.08 -26.88
CA PRO A 39 -5.82 5.18 -25.49
C PRO A 39 -6.26 6.51 -24.88
N THR A 40 -6.64 6.49 -23.61
CA THR A 40 -6.97 7.72 -22.85
C THR A 40 -5.71 8.54 -22.59
N ALA A 41 -4.59 7.86 -22.32
CA ALA A 41 -3.31 8.52 -22.12
C ALA A 41 -2.15 7.60 -22.49
N VAL A 42 -1.03 8.24 -22.83
CA VAL A 42 0.27 7.61 -23.02
C VAL A 42 1.29 8.39 -22.22
N SER A 43 2.05 7.69 -21.39
CA SER A 43 3.17 8.24 -20.63
C SER A 43 4.47 7.57 -21.07
N THR A 44 5.41 8.37 -21.58
CA THR A 44 6.79 7.96 -21.87
C THR A 44 7.80 8.58 -20.92
N GLY A 45 7.35 9.48 -20.03
CA GLY A 45 8.18 10.05 -18.97
C GLY A 45 8.38 9.03 -17.86
N VAL A 46 9.48 8.28 -17.91
CA VAL A 46 9.87 7.30 -16.91
C VAL A 46 11.06 7.81 -16.12
N SER A 47 10.96 7.77 -14.79
CA SER A 47 12.10 7.99 -13.91
C SER A 47 12.30 6.77 -13.01
N ARG A 48 13.52 6.23 -12.97
CA ARG A 48 13.86 5.21 -11.96
C ARG A 48 13.89 5.86 -10.58
N LEU A 49 13.17 5.25 -9.64
CA LEU A 49 13.10 5.69 -8.26
C LEU A 49 14.18 4.99 -7.42
N ALA A 50 14.21 3.67 -7.52
CA ALA A 50 15.15 2.79 -6.84
C ALA A 50 15.34 1.52 -7.68
N ASP A 51 16.15 0.59 -7.20
CA ASP A 51 16.38 -0.70 -7.84
C ASP A 51 15.03 -1.41 -8.08
N GLY A 52 14.70 -1.72 -9.33
CA GLY A 52 13.44 -2.37 -9.73
C GLY A 52 12.17 -1.54 -9.56
N SER A 53 12.26 -0.25 -9.24
CA SER A 53 11.11 0.63 -9.04
C SER A 53 11.17 1.87 -9.95
N TYR A 54 10.11 2.07 -10.73
CA TYR A 54 10.03 3.12 -11.74
C TYR A 54 8.77 3.96 -11.53
N ALA A 55 8.83 5.24 -11.86
CA ALA A 55 7.67 6.12 -11.84
C ALA A 55 7.33 6.61 -13.25
N PHE A 56 6.06 6.45 -13.62
CA PHE A 56 5.46 7.08 -14.78
C PHE A 56 4.84 8.42 -14.40
N ALA A 57 5.17 9.43 -15.17
CA ALA A 57 4.57 10.74 -15.16
C ALA A 57 3.17 10.70 -15.79
N LEU A 58 2.11 10.79 -14.98
CA LEU A 58 0.75 10.78 -15.52
C LEU A 58 0.37 12.16 -16.05
N PRO A 59 -0.27 12.24 -17.24
CA PRO A 59 -0.80 13.49 -17.77
C PRO A 59 -1.77 14.16 -16.81
N ASP A 60 -1.72 15.50 -16.75
CA ASP A 60 -2.69 16.28 -16.00
C ASP A 60 -4.06 16.27 -16.69
N GLY A 61 -5.13 16.35 -15.90
CA GLY A 61 -6.50 16.43 -16.40
C GLY A 61 -7.14 15.10 -16.79
N LEU A 62 -6.53 13.96 -16.44
CA LEU A 62 -7.21 12.67 -16.55
C LEU A 62 -8.44 12.64 -15.63
N PRO A 63 -9.62 12.23 -16.13
CA PRO A 63 -10.80 12.07 -15.31
C PRO A 63 -10.57 11.08 -14.16
N ASP A 64 -11.26 11.31 -13.04
CA ASP A 64 -11.28 10.36 -11.93
C ASP A 64 -11.97 9.05 -12.35
N GLY A 65 -11.36 7.93 -12.00
CA GLY A 65 -11.88 6.60 -12.33
C GLY A 65 -10.79 5.56 -12.51
N ARG A 66 -11.23 4.38 -12.95
CA ARG A 66 -10.36 3.23 -13.19
C ARG A 66 -9.84 3.21 -14.62
N TYR A 67 -8.56 2.90 -14.73
CA TYR A 67 -7.85 2.71 -15.98
C TYR A 67 -7.14 1.35 -16.01
N TRP A 68 -7.05 0.78 -17.20
CA TRP A 68 -6.33 -0.44 -17.49
C TRP A 68 -5.08 -0.11 -18.28
N GLY A 69 -3.93 -0.47 -17.74
CA GLY A 69 -2.63 -0.11 -18.29
C GLY A 69 -2.03 -1.21 -19.16
N VAL A 70 -1.16 -0.78 -20.07
CA VAL A 70 -0.14 -1.61 -20.73
C VAL A 70 1.21 -0.94 -20.52
N ALA A 71 2.05 -1.54 -19.68
CA ALA A 71 3.43 -1.09 -19.50
C ALA A 71 4.35 -1.83 -20.47
N SER A 72 5.21 -1.10 -21.16
CA SER A 72 6.20 -1.67 -22.08
C SER A 72 7.60 -1.50 -21.50
N PHE A 73 8.40 -2.57 -21.52
CA PHE A 73 9.78 -2.54 -21.05
C PHE A 73 10.64 -3.60 -21.77
N ILE A 74 11.95 -3.40 -21.76
CA ILE A 74 12.97 -4.33 -22.26
C ILE A 74 13.68 -4.89 -21.03
N PRO A 75 13.61 -6.20 -20.73
CA PRO A 75 14.04 -6.72 -19.44
C PRO A 75 15.56 -6.76 -19.26
N ALA A 76 16.33 -6.88 -20.34
CA ALA A 76 17.79 -6.92 -20.32
C ALA A 76 18.36 -6.51 -21.67
N GLN A 77 19.67 -6.23 -21.74
CA GLN A 77 20.35 -5.90 -22.98
C GLN A 77 20.16 -6.99 -24.05
N GLY A 78 19.66 -6.61 -25.22
CA GLY A 78 19.43 -7.53 -26.34
C GLY A 78 18.18 -8.42 -26.20
N ALA A 79 17.43 -8.32 -25.10
CA ALA A 79 16.17 -9.01 -24.95
C ALA A 79 15.04 -8.32 -25.77
N PRO A 80 14.03 -9.07 -26.23
CA PRO A 80 12.88 -8.47 -26.92
C PRO A 80 12.05 -7.60 -25.95
N PRO A 81 11.36 -6.56 -26.46
CA PRO A 81 10.39 -5.80 -25.66
C PRO A 81 9.25 -6.67 -25.15
N VAL A 82 8.84 -6.43 -23.92
CA VAL A 82 7.76 -7.12 -23.20
C VAL A 82 6.67 -6.12 -22.87
N THR A 83 5.42 -6.59 -22.90
CA THR A 83 4.27 -5.82 -22.45
C THR A 83 3.66 -6.47 -21.22
N ASP A 84 3.42 -5.67 -20.18
CA ASP A 84 2.70 -6.05 -18.99
C ASP A 84 1.30 -5.42 -19.01
N ARG A 85 0.28 -6.28 -19.00
CA ARG A 85 -1.13 -5.91 -18.99
C ARG A 85 -1.76 -6.01 -17.60
N THR A 86 -1.01 -6.35 -16.57
CA THR A 86 -1.54 -6.47 -15.20
C THR A 86 -1.80 -5.11 -14.53
N VAL A 87 -1.29 -4.02 -15.12
CA VAL A 87 -1.45 -2.67 -14.60
C VAL A 87 -2.93 -2.28 -14.51
N ARG A 88 -3.36 -1.94 -13.30
CA ARG A 88 -4.66 -1.34 -12.99
C ARG A 88 -4.43 -0.10 -12.14
N LEU A 89 -5.02 1.02 -12.55
CA LEU A 89 -4.78 2.33 -11.96
C LEU A 89 -6.12 3.00 -11.66
N ASP A 90 -6.35 3.33 -10.39
CA ASP A 90 -7.50 4.11 -9.97
C ASP A 90 -7.06 5.55 -9.66
N LEU A 91 -7.69 6.53 -10.32
CA LEU A 91 -7.44 7.95 -10.14
C LEU A 91 -8.50 8.61 -9.24
N PRO A 92 -8.12 9.60 -8.42
CA PRO A 92 -6.78 10.22 -8.33
C PRO A 92 -5.77 9.39 -7.51
N THR A 93 -4.50 9.37 -7.94
CA THR A 93 -3.40 8.80 -7.13
C THR A 93 -2.96 9.75 -6.02
N GLY A 94 -2.38 9.20 -4.94
CA GLY A 94 -1.72 10.00 -3.90
C GLY A 94 -2.65 10.77 -2.95
N GLY A 95 -3.95 10.48 -2.96
CA GLY A 95 -4.95 11.17 -2.12
C GLY A 95 -4.97 10.82 -0.62
N GLY A 96 -3.98 10.06 -0.13
CA GLY A 96 -3.90 9.59 1.27
C GLY A 96 -4.85 8.44 1.61
N LEU A 97 -5.61 7.94 0.65
CA LEU A 97 -6.41 6.72 0.84
C LEU A 97 -5.55 5.49 0.55
N LEU A 98 -5.73 4.43 1.35
CA LEU A 98 -5.08 3.14 1.18
C LEU A 98 -5.77 2.30 0.10
N VAL A 99 -7.06 2.55 -0.12
CA VAL A 99 -7.89 1.90 -1.14
C VAL A 99 -8.65 2.96 -1.92
N SER A 100 -8.94 2.68 -3.19
CA SER A 100 -9.73 3.56 -4.05
C SER A 100 -11.25 3.34 -3.85
N PRO A 101 -12.08 4.36 -4.14
CA PRO A 101 -13.52 4.18 -4.26
C PRO A 101 -13.92 3.10 -5.28
N GLU A 102 -13.17 2.97 -6.39
CA GLU A 102 -13.39 1.98 -7.43
C GLU A 102 -13.11 0.55 -6.94
N GLN A 103 -12.15 0.34 -6.03
CA GLN A 103 -11.93 -0.95 -5.37
C GLN A 103 -13.10 -1.32 -4.45
N VAL A 104 -13.62 -0.35 -3.68
CA VAL A 104 -14.81 -0.58 -2.85
C VAL A 104 -16.03 -0.88 -3.72
N ALA A 105 -16.16 -0.23 -4.88
CA ALA A 105 -17.22 -0.52 -5.84
C ALA A 105 -17.20 -1.96 -6.34
N ASP A 106 -16.01 -2.50 -6.68
CA ASP A 106 -15.85 -3.92 -7.04
C ASP A 106 -16.36 -4.84 -5.93
N GLU A 107 -15.95 -4.58 -4.69
CA GLU A 107 -16.33 -5.38 -3.51
C GLU A 107 -17.84 -5.32 -3.22
N LEU A 108 -18.48 -4.22 -3.61
CA LEU A 108 -19.93 -4.03 -3.48
C LEU A 108 -20.72 -4.49 -4.71
N GLY A 109 -20.06 -4.87 -5.81
CA GLY A 109 -20.72 -5.17 -7.08
C GLY A 109 -21.37 -3.94 -7.74
N VAL A 110 -20.92 -2.73 -7.42
CA VAL A 110 -21.43 -1.49 -8.00
C VAL A 110 -20.79 -1.28 -9.38
N PRO A 111 -21.58 -1.09 -10.44
CA PRO A 111 -21.02 -0.92 -11.79
C PRO A 111 -20.20 0.36 -11.90
N LEU A 112 -19.09 0.28 -12.62
CA LEU A 112 -18.25 1.42 -13.00
C LEU A 112 -18.75 2.03 -14.34
N PRO A 113 -18.56 3.34 -14.58
CA PRO A 113 -17.90 4.32 -13.73
C PRO A 113 -18.77 4.82 -12.58
N LEU A 114 -18.14 5.18 -11.46
CA LEU A 114 -18.82 5.81 -10.34
C LEU A 114 -19.23 7.25 -10.66
N THR A 115 -20.40 7.65 -10.16
CA THR A 115 -20.75 9.08 -10.11
C THR A 115 -19.87 9.81 -9.09
N ALA A 116 -19.70 11.13 -9.26
CA ALA A 116 -18.92 11.95 -8.31
C ALA A 116 -19.46 11.85 -6.87
N ALA A 117 -20.79 11.81 -6.71
CA ALA A 117 -21.42 11.66 -5.40
C ALA A 117 -21.14 10.29 -4.75
N GLN A 118 -21.20 9.20 -5.52
CA GLN A 118 -20.85 7.87 -5.02
C GLN A 118 -19.37 7.80 -4.63
N ARG A 119 -18.49 8.35 -5.47
CA ARG A 119 -17.05 8.38 -5.20
C ARG A 119 -16.74 9.12 -3.90
N GLU A 120 -17.35 10.28 -3.67
CA GLU A 120 -17.13 11.06 -2.44
C GLU A 120 -17.69 10.35 -1.19
N ALA A 121 -18.84 9.71 -1.32
CA ALA A 121 -19.42 8.90 -0.25
C ALA A 121 -18.49 7.74 0.14
N PHE A 122 -17.97 7.00 -0.84
CA PHE A 122 -17.03 5.90 -0.61
C PHE A 122 -15.71 6.41 -0.02
N ARG A 123 -15.17 7.52 -0.53
CA ARG A 123 -13.99 8.19 0.04
C ARG A 123 -14.16 8.50 1.53
N THR A 124 -15.33 8.98 1.93
CA THR A 124 -15.63 9.29 3.33
C THR A 124 -15.61 8.04 4.20
N ASP A 125 -16.19 6.93 3.74
CA ASP A 125 -16.23 5.69 4.51
C ASP A 125 -14.86 5.00 4.59
N ILE A 126 -14.08 5.06 3.50
CA ILE A 126 -12.68 4.61 3.48
C ILE A 126 -11.86 5.40 4.50
N ALA A 127 -12.02 6.72 4.55
CA ALA A 127 -11.30 7.58 5.49
C ALA A 127 -11.63 7.24 6.96
N LYS A 128 -12.89 6.90 7.27
CA LYS A 128 -13.30 6.42 8.60
C LYS A 128 -12.66 5.08 8.93
N ALA A 129 -12.70 4.12 8.00
CA ALA A 129 -12.08 2.82 8.19
C ALA A 129 -10.56 2.92 8.45
N GLN A 130 -9.89 3.82 7.72
CA GLN A 130 -8.48 4.16 7.96
C GLN A 130 -8.26 4.78 9.34
N ALA A 131 -9.14 5.68 9.79
CA ALA A 131 -9.03 6.29 11.10
C ALA A 131 -9.16 5.24 12.23
N ASP A 132 -10.07 4.26 12.08
CA ASP A 132 -10.22 3.15 13.02
C ASP A 132 -8.93 2.31 13.12
N VAL A 133 -8.33 1.96 11.97
CA VAL A 133 -7.04 1.26 11.94
C VAL A 133 -5.94 2.09 12.59
N SER A 134 -5.83 3.37 12.26
CA SER A 134 -4.80 4.25 12.83
C SER A 134 -4.95 4.38 14.35
N GLY A 135 -6.20 4.51 14.83
CA GLY A 135 -6.54 4.54 16.25
C GLY A 135 -6.16 3.23 16.95
N TYR A 136 -6.50 2.09 16.36
CA TYR A 136 -6.16 0.77 16.90
C TYR A 136 -4.65 0.51 16.97
N LEU A 137 -3.92 0.88 15.92
CA LEU A 137 -2.46 0.70 15.86
C LEU A 137 -1.71 1.70 16.75
N GLY A 138 -2.37 2.79 17.15
CA GLY A 138 -1.76 3.87 17.93
C GLY A 138 -0.65 4.61 17.17
N ARG A 139 -0.73 4.63 15.84
CA ARG A 139 0.29 5.23 14.96
C ARG A 139 -0.31 5.67 13.60
N PRO A 140 0.32 6.62 12.91
CA PRO A 140 -0.04 6.94 11.52
C PRO A 140 0.19 5.73 10.61
N ILE A 141 -0.75 5.51 9.68
CA ILE A 141 -0.73 4.46 8.65
C ILE A 141 -0.33 5.00 7.27
N ILE A 142 -0.21 6.31 7.16
CA ILE A 142 0.35 7.01 6.01
C ILE A 142 1.74 7.47 6.44
N PRO A 143 2.80 7.05 5.74
CA PRO A 143 4.15 7.42 6.10
C PRO A 143 4.40 8.90 5.78
N ARG A 144 5.27 9.54 6.56
CA ARG A 144 5.67 10.91 6.35
C ARG A 144 6.82 10.96 5.34
N PRO A 145 6.74 11.78 4.28
CA PRO A 145 7.87 12.02 3.41
C PRO A 145 8.94 12.85 4.14
N GLU A 146 10.19 12.44 4.01
CA GLU A 146 11.35 13.14 4.53
C GLU A 146 12.42 13.27 3.43
N ARG A 147 13.14 14.38 3.43
CA ARG A 147 14.21 14.62 2.46
C ARG A 147 15.50 14.94 3.18
N LEU A 148 16.49 14.09 2.98
CA LEU A 148 17.87 14.33 3.38
C LEU A 148 18.59 14.99 2.20
N ARG A 149 19.36 16.04 2.47
CA ARG A 149 20.09 16.79 1.43
C ARG A 149 21.58 16.71 1.70
N SER A 150 22.37 16.48 0.65
CA SER A 150 23.83 16.45 0.73
C SER A 150 24.32 15.56 1.89
N VAL A 151 23.86 14.31 1.92
CA VAL A 151 24.27 13.30 2.93
C VAL A 151 25.21 12.26 2.34
N LEU A 152 26.13 11.75 3.16
CA LEU A 152 27.00 10.63 2.81
C LEU A 152 26.37 9.31 3.25
N PRO A 153 26.41 8.26 2.41
CA PRO A 153 25.96 6.94 2.83
C PRO A 153 26.93 6.35 3.86
N LEU A 154 26.38 5.60 4.81
CA LEU A 154 27.15 4.77 5.72
C LEU A 154 27.77 3.60 4.96
N PHE A 155 29.06 3.37 5.20
CA PHE A 155 29.80 2.31 4.54
C PHE A 155 29.24 0.93 4.89
N GLY A 156 29.16 0.04 3.88
CA GLY A 156 28.75 -1.36 4.06
C GLY A 156 27.25 -1.64 3.86
N TYR A 157 26.44 -0.62 3.56
CA TYR A 157 25.02 -0.78 3.23
C TYR A 157 24.74 -0.43 1.76
N ALA A 158 23.78 -1.11 1.16
CA ALA A 158 23.27 -0.74 -0.16
C ALA A 158 22.55 0.61 -0.09
N LEU A 159 22.62 1.43 -1.15
CA LEU A 159 21.98 2.75 -1.18
C LEU A 159 20.45 2.70 -1.08
N SER A 160 19.85 1.56 -1.46
CA SER A 160 18.43 1.28 -1.28
C SER A 160 18.06 0.88 0.16
N ASP A 161 19.03 0.53 1.02
CA ASP A 161 18.80 0.23 2.44
C ASP A 161 18.69 1.53 3.25
N ALA A 162 17.64 1.66 4.06
CA ALA A 162 17.47 2.81 4.95
C ALA A 162 18.62 2.98 5.94
N ARG A 163 19.32 1.89 6.30
CA ARG A 163 20.51 1.90 7.17
C ARG A 163 21.72 2.56 6.53
N ALA A 164 21.74 2.73 5.21
CA ALA A 164 22.78 3.52 4.54
C ALA A 164 22.67 5.02 4.88
N TRP A 165 21.55 5.49 5.42
CA TRP A 165 21.28 6.91 5.56
C TRP A 165 21.15 7.34 7.03
N PRO A 166 21.57 8.56 7.38
CA PRO A 166 21.42 9.11 8.73
C PRO A 166 19.97 9.58 8.96
N ALA A 167 19.01 8.64 9.00
CA ALA A 167 17.60 8.94 9.21
C ALA A 167 17.29 9.30 10.68
N ALA A 168 16.39 10.25 10.89
CA ALA A 168 16.12 10.80 12.22
C ALA A 168 15.32 9.86 13.17
N SER A 169 14.69 8.80 12.62
CA SER A 169 13.73 7.96 13.37
C SER A 169 13.97 6.46 13.14
N TYR A 170 15.04 5.93 13.71
CA TYR A 170 15.32 4.48 13.71
C TYR A 170 14.28 3.65 14.48
N ASP A 171 13.48 4.28 15.35
CA ASP A 171 12.40 3.63 16.09
C ASP A 171 11.14 3.39 15.23
N ASP A 172 11.20 3.70 13.93
CA ASP A 172 10.12 3.48 13.00
C ASP A 172 10.60 2.90 11.66
N ILE A 173 9.66 2.34 10.89
CA ILE A 173 9.92 1.79 9.55
C ILE A 173 10.36 2.96 8.65
N THR A 174 11.53 2.81 8.04
CA THR A 174 12.06 3.80 7.09
C THR A 174 12.27 3.12 5.75
N THR A 175 11.73 3.69 4.68
CA THR A 175 11.86 3.19 3.31
C THR A 175 12.52 4.24 2.44
N VAL A 176 13.56 3.86 1.69
CA VAL A 176 14.20 4.74 0.71
C VAL A 176 13.34 4.78 -0.55
N LEU A 177 12.85 5.97 -0.91
CA LEU A 177 12.08 6.15 -2.14
C LEU A 177 12.98 6.39 -3.34
N SER A 178 13.98 7.25 -3.17
CA SER A 178 14.92 7.60 -4.23
C SER A 178 16.18 8.21 -3.67
N TYR A 179 17.29 8.02 -4.36
CA TYR A 179 18.55 8.67 -4.07
C TYR A 179 19.14 9.21 -5.37
N ALA A 180 19.68 10.42 -5.33
CA ALA A 180 20.34 11.04 -6.48
C ALA A 180 21.72 11.57 -6.06
N PRO A 181 22.79 11.25 -6.81
CA PRO A 181 24.11 11.81 -6.52
C PRO A 181 24.12 13.31 -6.79
N ALA A 182 24.79 14.04 -5.91
CA ALA A 182 25.16 15.43 -6.07
C ALA A 182 26.62 15.54 -6.56
N ALA A 183 26.99 16.71 -7.11
CA ALA A 183 28.29 16.93 -7.74
C ALA A 183 29.50 16.77 -6.79
N ASP A 184 29.26 16.81 -5.48
CA ASP A 184 30.25 16.70 -4.40
C ASP A 184 30.44 15.26 -3.90
N GLY A 185 29.86 14.26 -4.58
CA GLY A 185 29.90 12.85 -4.19
C GLY A 185 28.96 12.50 -3.02
N ARG A 186 28.10 13.45 -2.61
CA ARG A 186 27.03 13.21 -1.63
C ARG A 186 25.73 12.89 -2.35
N TYR A 187 24.68 12.58 -1.59
CA TYR A 187 23.39 12.21 -2.14
C TYR A 187 22.26 13.08 -1.57
N ASP A 188 21.29 13.36 -2.44
CA ASP A 188 19.96 13.83 -2.07
C ASP A 188 19.03 12.62 -2.00
N VAL A 189 18.46 12.36 -0.83
CA VAL A 189 17.70 11.14 -0.55
C VAL A 189 16.29 11.50 -0.12
N ARG A 190 15.31 10.82 -0.71
CA ARG A 190 13.90 10.88 -0.31
C ARG A 190 13.56 9.60 0.44
N LEU A 191 13.01 9.78 1.63
CA LEU A 191 12.64 8.71 2.54
C LEU A 191 11.13 8.79 2.84
N LEU A 192 10.54 7.65 3.15
CA LEU A 192 9.27 7.54 3.85
C LEU A 192 9.54 7.02 5.25
N ILE A 193 9.04 7.73 6.26
CA ILE A 193 9.14 7.33 7.66
C ILE A 193 7.75 7.00 8.19
N GLY A 194 7.59 5.79 8.71
CA GLY A 194 6.34 5.24 9.23
C GLY A 194 5.86 4.02 8.45
N LEU A 195 4.78 3.42 8.95
CA LEU A 195 4.12 2.29 8.33
C LEU A 195 3.52 2.72 7.00
N HIS A 196 3.98 2.13 5.90
CA HIS A 196 3.39 2.30 4.59
C HIS A 196 2.22 1.33 4.42
N ALA A 197 1.09 1.58 5.07
CA ALA A 197 0.00 0.60 5.14
C ALA A 197 -0.59 0.21 3.77
N ALA A 198 -0.42 1.04 2.73
CA ALA A 198 -0.85 0.70 1.36
C ALA A 198 -0.02 -0.43 0.72
N GLN A 199 1.15 -0.77 1.28
CA GLN A 199 1.97 -1.93 0.87
C GLN A 199 1.68 -3.17 1.73
N GLU A 200 0.87 -3.01 2.78
CA GLU A 200 0.56 -4.07 3.74
C GLU A 200 -0.81 -4.65 3.41
N GLU A 201 -0.82 -5.73 2.63
CA GLU A 201 -2.02 -6.42 2.16
C GLU A 201 -3.06 -6.67 3.29
N PRO A 202 -2.68 -7.09 4.52
CA PRO A 202 -3.66 -7.28 5.60
C PRO A 202 -4.40 -5.99 5.98
N ILE A 203 -3.72 -4.85 5.97
CA ILE A 203 -4.31 -3.56 6.32
C ILE A 203 -5.22 -3.07 5.18
N VAL A 204 -4.75 -3.16 3.94
CA VAL A 204 -5.53 -2.81 2.75
C VAL A 204 -6.83 -3.62 2.71
N ARG A 205 -6.74 -4.94 2.89
CA ARG A 205 -7.90 -5.83 2.91
C ARG A 205 -8.87 -5.51 4.05
N TYR A 206 -8.37 -5.19 5.25
CA TYR A 206 -9.23 -4.77 6.36
C TYR A 206 -9.98 -3.48 6.03
N VAL A 207 -9.29 -2.45 5.54
CA VAL A 207 -9.92 -1.15 5.19
C VAL A 207 -10.96 -1.33 4.09
N LEU A 208 -10.65 -2.10 3.04
CA LEU A 208 -11.58 -2.41 1.96
C LEU A 208 -12.85 -3.09 2.49
N ALA A 209 -12.69 -4.17 3.26
CA ALA A 209 -13.80 -4.94 3.80
C ALA A 209 -14.64 -4.14 4.79
N HIS A 210 -14.01 -3.38 5.69
CA HIS A 210 -14.70 -2.57 6.69
C HIS A 210 -15.46 -1.39 6.06
N ALA A 211 -14.87 -0.75 5.04
CA ALA A 211 -15.56 0.29 4.28
C ALA A 211 -16.77 -0.27 3.52
N ALA A 212 -16.61 -1.40 2.83
CA ALA A 212 -17.68 -2.08 2.11
C ALA A 212 -18.83 -2.49 3.05
N GLU A 213 -18.52 -3.12 4.20
CA GLU A 213 -19.52 -3.48 5.20
C GLU A 213 -20.20 -2.26 5.83
N THR A 214 -19.45 -1.17 6.07
CA THR A 214 -20.04 0.08 6.55
C THR A 214 -21.08 0.60 5.56
N ILE A 215 -20.79 0.55 4.27
CA ILE A 215 -21.72 0.98 3.21
C ILE A 215 -22.93 0.04 3.13
N ARG A 216 -22.73 -1.29 3.16
CA ARG A 216 -23.83 -2.29 3.16
C ARG A 216 -24.79 -2.08 4.33
N ASN A 217 -24.27 -1.66 5.48
CA ASN A 217 -25.06 -1.46 6.71
C ASN A 217 -25.66 -0.05 6.84
N LYS A 218 -25.45 0.86 5.88
CA LYS A 218 -26.06 2.20 5.94
C LYS A 218 -27.60 2.11 5.81
N PRO A 219 -28.35 2.77 6.70
CA PRO A 219 -29.80 2.81 6.58
C PRO A 219 -30.21 3.48 5.26
N GLY A 220 -30.91 2.74 4.40
CA GLY A 220 -31.36 3.19 3.08
C GLY A 220 -30.53 2.70 1.89
N ALA A 221 -29.43 1.94 2.10
CA ALA A 221 -28.55 1.49 1.02
C ALA A 221 -29.09 0.30 0.20
N ASN A 222 -30.08 -0.44 0.68
CA ASN A 222 -30.95 -1.37 -0.07
C ASN A 222 -32.03 -1.87 0.90
N SER A 223 -33.26 -2.01 0.44
CA SER A 223 -34.42 -2.45 1.24
C SER A 223 -34.40 -3.94 1.63
N GLU A 224 -33.28 -4.63 1.43
CA GLU A 224 -33.08 -6.02 1.88
C GLU A 224 -32.29 -6.00 3.19
N ARG A 225 -33.01 -5.79 4.30
CA ARG A 225 -32.46 -6.04 5.63
C ARG A 225 -31.94 -7.48 5.70
N ARG A 226 -30.74 -7.67 6.26
CA ARG A 226 -30.44 -8.91 7.00
C ARG A 226 -31.37 -8.96 8.21
N VAL A 227 -32.55 -9.51 7.99
CA VAL A 227 -33.50 -9.87 9.04
C VAL A 227 -32.84 -10.97 9.87
N THR A 228 -32.35 -10.62 11.06
CA THR A 228 -31.66 -11.53 11.96
C THR A 228 -32.60 -12.46 12.72
N SER A 229 -33.91 -12.21 12.68
CA SER A 229 -34.98 -13.20 12.88
C SER A 229 -36.33 -12.54 12.64
N VAL A 230 -37.22 -13.21 11.91
CA VAL A 230 -38.67 -12.98 11.98
C VAL A 230 -39.27 -14.33 12.29
N SER A 231 -39.76 -14.49 13.51
CA SER A 231 -40.62 -15.61 13.88
C SER A 231 -42.07 -15.16 13.68
N ALA A 232 -42.67 -15.58 12.57
CA ALA A 232 -44.11 -15.54 12.38
C ALA A 232 -44.60 -17.00 12.30
N GLU A 233 -45.44 -17.39 13.25
CA GLU A 233 -46.29 -18.59 13.16
C GLU A 233 -45.59 -19.93 12.88
N GLY A 234 -44.40 -20.16 13.45
CA GLY A 234 -43.78 -21.49 13.49
C GLY A 234 -42.95 -21.89 12.26
N GLN A 235 -42.65 -20.97 11.35
CA GLN A 235 -41.66 -21.20 10.29
C GLN A 235 -40.39 -20.37 10.54
N SER A 236 -39.24 -21.04 10.67
CA SER A 236 -37.93 -20.41 10.78
C SER A 236 -37.20 -20.48 9.45
N ILE A 237 -36.73 -19.33 8.94
CA ILE A 237 -35.79 -19.27 7.82
C ILE A 237 -34.39 -19.24 8.41
N SER A 238 -33.64 -20.31 8.24
CA SER A 238 -32.21 -20.37 8.56
C SER A 238 -31.43 -20.07 7.29
N TYR A 239 -30.72 -18.94 7.26
CA TYR A 239 -29.76 -18.64 6.20
C TYR A 239 -28.38 -19.14 6.61
N ASP A 240 -27.57 -19.51 5.60
CA ASP A 240 -26.19 -19.92 5.77
C ASP A 240 -25.42 -18.84 6.53
N THR A 241 -24.86 -19.21 7.68
CA THR A 241 -24.16 -18.25 8.54
C THR A 241 -22.89 -17.79 7.85
N ALA A 242 -22.65 -16.47 7.83
CA ALA A 242 -21.37 -15.93 7.39
C ALA A 242 -20.22 -16.60 8.17
N PRO A 243 -19.07 -16.89 7.54
CA PRO A 243 -17.96 -17.54 8.20
C PRO A 243 -17.54 -16.79 9.47
N VAL A 244 -17.29 -17.53 10.55
CA VAL A 244 -16.87 -16.96 11.84
C VAL A 244 -15.47 -16.35 11.69
N ALA A 245 -15.20 -15.25 12.41
CA ALA A 245 -13.88 -14.62 12.43
C ALA A 245 -12.76 -15.66 12.63
N GLY A 246 -11.78 -15.67 11.73
CA GLY A 246 -10.68 -16.65 11.72
C GLY A 246 -10.89 -17.87 10.81
N GLN A 247 -12.07 -18.05 10.21
CA GLN A 247 -12.31 -19.05 9.16
C GLN A 247 -11.91 -18.51 7.78
N ALA A 248 -11.58 -19.42 6.85
CA ALA A 248 -11.36 -19.06 5.47
C ALA A 248 -12.61 -18.37 4.88
N GLY A 249 -12.43 -17.22 4.24
CA GLY A 249 -13.54 -16.41 3.72
C GLY A 249 -14.22 -15.48 4.75
N ALA A 250 -13.80 -15.50 6.02
CA ALA A 250 -14.29 -14.54 7.00
C ALA A 250 -13.74 -13.13 6.74
N LEU A 251 -14.50 -12.11 7.18
CA LEU A 251 -14.05 -10.74 7.18
C LEU A 251 -12.80 -10.57 8.07
N PRO A 252 -11.81 -9.77 7.66
CA PRO A 252 -10.64 -9.50 8.50
C PRO A 252 -11.04 -8.86 9.82
N ALA A 253 -10.57 -9.41 10.94
CA ALA A 253 -10.77 -8.82 12.26
C ALA A 253 -9.69 -7.78 12.57
N LEU A 254 -10.05 -6.72 13.29
CA LEU A 254 -9.12 -5.64 13.66
C LEU A 254 -7.91 -6.18 14.47
N ASP A 255 -8.14 -7.20 15.30
CA ASP A 255 -7.09 -7.83 16.10
C ASP A 255 -6.01 -8.52 15.25
N SER A 256 -6.33 -8.92 14.01
CA SER A 256 -5.33 -9.48 13.09
C SER A 256 -4.22 -8.49 12.74
N LEU A 257 -4.46 -7.19 12.94
CA LEU A 257 -3.49 -6.13 12.71
C LEU A 257 -2.58 -5.85 13.92
N ALA A 258 -2.72 -6.59 15.02
CA ALA A 258 -1.97 -6.33 16.26
C ALA A 258 -0.44 -6.33 16.07
N GLY A 259 0.08 -7.10 15.10
CA GLY A 259 1.50 -7.16 14.77
C GLY A 259 2.10 -5.83 14.30
N TYR A 260 1.28 -4.93 13.76
CA TYR A 260 1.69 -3.62 13.24
C TYR A 260 1.70 -2.49 14.27
N LYS A 261 1.28 -2.78 15.51
CA LYS A 261 1.34 -1.81 16.62
C LYS A 261 2.78 -1.36 16.82
N LYS A 262 2.97 -0.05 17.09
CA LYS A 262 4.30 0.49 17.35
C LYS A 262 4.91 -0.24 18.54
N ARG A 263 5.97 -1.00 18.30
CA ARG A 263 6.74 -1.66 19.37
C ARG A 263 7.57 -0.59 20.03
N LEU A 264 7.03 0.05 21.06
CA LEU A 264 7.82 0.88 21.94
C LEU A 264 8.84 -0.02 22.62
N TYR A 265 10.12 0.32 22.51
CA TYR A 265 11.15 -0.28 23.34
C TYR A 265 10.72 -0.11 24.81
N ARG A 266 10.30 -1.21 25.43
CA ARG A 266 10.16 -1.27 26.88
C ARG A 266 11.50 -1.75 27.42
N PRO A 267 12.29 -0.90 28.10
CA PRO A 267 13.39 -1.43 28.90
C PRO A 267 12.78 -2.43 29.87
N ILE A 268 13.31 -3.66 29.90
CA ILE A 268 12.98 -4.62 30.95
C ILE A 268 13.37 -3.92 32.26
N VAL A 269 12.37 -3.59 33.07
CA VAL A 269 12.58 -2.92 34.36
C VAL A 269 13.27 -3.91 35.28
N GLY A 270 14.61 -3.95 35.20
CA GLY A 270 15.49 -4.81 35.97
C GLY A 270 15.37 -6.30 35.60
N ALA A 271 16.52 -6.95 35.39
CA ALA A 271 16.56 -8.38 35.68
C ALA A 271 16.10 -8.58 37.14
N PRO A 272 15.31 -9.60 37.48
CA PRO A 272 15.00 -9.89 38.87
C PRO A 272 16.32 -9.95 39.63
N ALA A 273 16.49 -9.03 40.59
CA ALA A 273 17.68 -8.99 41.40
C ALA A 273 17.74 -10.32 42.15
N VAL A 274 18.67 -11.20 41.74
CA VAL A 274 18.94 -12.43 42.48
C VAL A 274 19.37 -11.99 43.87
N ALA A 275 18.65 -12.43 44.90
CA ALA A 275 18.94 -12.11 46.28
C ALA A 275 20.41 -12.45 46.59
N TRP A 276 21.07 -11.53 47.27
CA TRP A 276 22.45 -11.66 47.74
C TRP A 276 22.61 -12.97 48.55
N PRO A 277 23.75 -13.70 48.47
CA PRO A 277 25.08 -13.29 48.01
C PRO A 277 25.50 -13.73 46.61
N TYR A 278 24.62 -14.36 45.81
CA TYR A 278 25.02 -14.96 44.51
C TYR A 278 24.89 -14.04 43.29
N GLY A 279 24.46 -12.79 43.46
CA GLY A 279 24.31 -11.81 42.39
C GLY A 279 25.64 -11.22 41.91
N ARG A 280 26.56 -12.03 41.37
CA ARG A 280 27.69 -11.48 40.60
C ARG A 280 27.20 -11.02 39.23
N GLY A 281 27.24 -9.71 39.02
CA GLY A 281 26.85 -9.06 37.77
C GLY A 281 27.50 -9.71 36.55
N ARG A 282 26.66 -10.29 35.68
CA ARG A 282 27.07 -10.64 34.32
C ARG A 282 27.22 -9.35 33.53
N ARG A 283 28.45 -9.09 33.07
CA ARG A 283 28.75 -8.07 32.05
C ARG A 283 28.06 -8.51 30.77
N TYR A 284 27.06 -7.76 30.31
CA TYR A 284 26.53 -7.91 28.96
C TYR A 284 27.57 -7.37 27.98
N SER A 285 28.23 -8.26 27.22
CA SER A 285 28.93 -7.89 26.00
C SER A 285 27.88 -7.64 24.91
N ARG A 286 27.95 -6.47 24.28
CA ARG A 286 27.12 -6.10 23.14
C ARG A 286 27.37 -7.05 21.95
N TRP A 287 26.28 -7.49 21.33
CA TRP A 287 26.19 -7.84 19.91
C TRP A 287 25.00 -7.06 19.35
#